data_AF-W4FMF2-F1
#
_entry.id   AF-W4FMF2-F1
#
_cell.length_a   1.000
_cell.length_b   1.000
_cell.length_c   1.000
_cell.angle_alpha   90.00
_cell.angle_beta   90.00
_cell.angle_gamma   90.00
#
_symmetry.space_group_name_H-M   'P 1'
#
loop_
_entity.id
_entity.type
_entity.pdbx_description
1 polymer ?
#
loop_
_entity_poly.entity_id
_entity_poly.type
_entity_poly.pdbx_seq_one_letter_code
_entity_poly.pdbx_strand_id
1 'polypeptide(L)'
;MSAHEPGSVFDITMFRNRHDVHLSALRKLENETTINDNGELFQDFPGSWTVLVDKIYVGLTGMTRAIHPKKRPVHGALDRADLERNTNVSSDRVIVENFFGHVCFLWKISNSTFVWGTKCYDSIQRRTFALTNFHLALMPLRQDDRHQYRAVLARYRRMAEENNAKRAAIHRRYVVRRAERLASDSLRSGVTARGSFMSPRANNRR
;
A
#
# COMPACT_ATOMS: atom_id res chain seq x y z
N MET A 1 18.60 17.24 -5.86
CA MET A 1 17.46 16.46 -6.38
C MET A 1 18.00 15.35 -7.26
N SER A 2 17.28 14.25 -7.41
CA SER A 2 17.69 13.18 -8.33
C SER A 2 17.63 13.68 -9.78
N ALA A 3 18.40 13.05 -10.67
CA ALA A 3 18.15 13.21 -12.09
C ALA A 3 16.75 12.66 -12.44
N HIS A 4 16.22 13.13 -13.56
CA HIS A 4 14.99 12.60 -14.13
C HIS A 4 15.26 11.20 -14.70
N GLU A 5 14.43 10.22 -14.34
CA GLU A 5 14.47 8.87 -14.86
C GLU A 5 13.21 8.57 -15.69
N PRO A 6 13.33 7.83 -16.81
CA PRO A 6 12.17 7.40 -17.60
C PRO A 6 11.19 6.54 -16.77
N GLY A 7 9.89 6.66 -17.02
CA GLY A 7 8.86 5.88 -16.32
C GLY A 7 8.92 4.37 -16.54
N SER A 8 9.75 3.89 -17.47
CA SER A 8 10.04 2.46 -17.66
C SER A 8 11.05 1.89 -16.66
N VAL A 9 11.75 2.75 -15.91
CA VAL A 9 12.73 2.33 -14.91
C VAL A 9 12.00 2.01 -13.61
N PHE A 10 12.16 0.77 -13.13
CA PHE A 10 11.60 0.38 -11.84
C PHE A 10 12.27 1.13 -10.68
N ASP A 11 11.47 1.53 -9.68
CA ASP A 11 11.97 2.26 -8.51
C ASP A 11 13.14 1.56 -7.79
N ILE A 12 13.12 0.23 -7.71
CA ILE A 12 14.21 -0.55 -7.11
C ILE A 12 15.52 -0.41 -7.90
N THR A 13 15.43 -0.28 -9.23
CA THR A 13 16.59 -0.03 -10.08
C THR A 13 17.16 1.35 -9.81
N MET A 14 16.30 2.37 -9.69
CA MET A 14 16.73 3.72 -9.33
C MET A 14 17.40 3.74 -7.94
N PHE A 15 16.83 3.04 -6.96
CA PHE A 15 17.39 2.92 -5.63
C PHE A 15 18.79 2.28 -5.66
N ARG A 16 18.96 1.20 -6.43
CA ARG A 16 20.26 0.52 -6.58
C ARG A 16 21.30 1.39 -7.28
N ASN A 17 20.90 2.10 -8.33
CA ASN A 17 21.79 2.99 -9.08
C ASN A 17 22.32 4.15 -8.24
N ARG A 18 21.61 4.52 -7.16
CA ARG A 18 21.94 5.64 -6.27
C ARG A 18 22.21 5.18 -4.85
N HIS A 19 22.63 3.92 -4.72
CA HIS A 19 22.78 3.25 -3.42
C HIS A 19 23.81 3.95 -2.53
N ASP A 20 24.89 4.47 -3.10
CA ASP A 20 25.90 5.30 -2.42
C ASP A 20 25.29 6.55 -1.76
N VAL A 21 24.42 7.26 -2.48
CA VAL A 21 23.71 8.44 -1.97
C VAL A 21 22.78 8.05 -0.83
N HIS A 22 22.07 6.94 -0.98
CA HIS A 22 21.18 6.42 0.07
C HIS A 22 21.97 6.01 1.31
N LEU A 23 23.09 5.29 1.17
CA LEU A 23 23.93 4.91 2.30
C LEU A 23 24.50 6.12 3.02
N SER A 24 24.94 7.14 2.29
CA SER A 24 25.42 8.38 2.91
C SER A 24 24.33 9.09 3.72
N ALA A 25 23.08 9.07 3.24
CA ALA A 25 21.95 9.69 3.94
C ALA A 25 21.45 8.87 5.14
N LEU A 26 21.63 7.54 5.11
CA LEU A 26 21.23 6.63 6.19
C LEU A 26 22.31 6.48 7.27
N ARG A 27 23.54 6.92 7.01
CA ARG A 27 24.63 6.81 7.97
C ARG A 27 24.30 7.59 9.25
N LYS A 28 24.33 6.88 10.38
CA LYS A 28 24.19 7.48 11.71
C LYS A 28 25.38 8.39 11.98
N LEU A 29 25.09 9.53 12.58
CA LEU A 29 26.12 10.37 13.21
C LEU A 29 26.58 9.75 14.53
N GLU A 30 27.75 10.16 15.02
CA GLU A 30 28.31 9.59 16.26
C GLU A 30 27.37 9.76 17.46
N ASN A 31 26.73 10.93 17.58
CA ASN A 31 25.74 11.21 18.63
C ASN A 31 24.40 10.48 18.43
N GLU A 32 24.15 9.93 17.24
CA GLU A 32 22.95 9.16 16.94
C GLU A 32 23.14 7.67 17.25
N THR A 33 24.37 7.21 17.42
CA THR A 33 24.65 5.79 17.78
C THR A 33 24.08 5.40 19.14
N THR A 34 23.84 6.37 20.02
CA THR A 34 23.22 6.16 21.33
C THR A 34 21.70 6.07 21.27
N ILE A 35 21.08 6.40 20.13
CA ILE A 35 19.62 6.28 19.95
C ILE A 35 19.29 4.79 19.81
N ASN A 36 18.39 4.31 20.67
CA ASN A 36 17.95 2.92 20.63
C ASN A 36 17.26 2.60 19.31
N ASP A 37 17.92 1.76 18.52
CA ASP A 37 17.49 1.34 17.19
C ASP A 37 17.74 -0.18 17.01
N ASN A 38 17.38 -0.97 18.02
CA ASN A 38 17.55 -2.42 18.07
C ASN A 38 16.61 -3.21 17.15
N GLY A 39 16.09 -2.59 16.07
CA GLY A 39 15.22 -3.24 15.09
C GLY A 39 15.95 -4.25 14.20
N GLU A 40 15.21 -4.95 13.35
CA GLU A 40 15.73 -5.97 12.42
C GLU A 40 16.98 -5.51 11.65
N LEU A 41 17.91 -6.43 11.39
CA LEU A 41 19.16 -6.19 10.66
C LEU A 41 20.10 -5.14 11.31
N PHE A 42 19.89 -4.80 12.59
CA PHE A 42 20.79 -3.87 13.31
C PHE A 42 22.21 -4.41 13.42
N GLN A 43 22.39 -5.70 13.69
CA GLN A 43 23.72 -6.31 13.82
C GLN A 43 24.51 -6.26 12.51
N ASP A 44 23.83 -6.45 11.37
CA ASP A 44 24.44 -6.42 10.04
C ASP A 44 24.75 -4.98 9.59
N PHE A 45 23.97 -3.99 10.07
CA PHE A 45 24.08 -2.58 9.69
C PHE A 45 24.01 -1.63 10.91
N PRO A 46 24.97 -1.69 11.85
CA PRO A 46 24.86 -0.98 13.13
C PRO A 46 24.93 0.54 12.98
N GLY A 47 25.73 1.02 12.01
CA GLY A 47 25.91 2.44 11.71
C GLY A 47 24.89 3.03 10.73
N SER A 48 23.80 2.32 10.42
CA SER A 48 22.81 2.75 9.42
C SER A 48 21.40 2.79 9.99
N TRP A 49 20.67 3.86 9.69
CA TRP A 49 19.24 3.95 9.91
C TRP A 49 18.48 2.96 9.01
N THR A 50 17.32 2.49 9.48
CA THR A 50 16.51 1.55 8.71
C THR A 50 15.79 2.20 7.53
N VAL A 51 15.64 1.46 6.44
CA VAL A 51 14.77 1.82 5.31
C VAL A 51 13.49 1.01 5.38
N LEU A 52 12.36 1.67 5.65
CA LEU A 52 11.05 1.02 5.60
C LEU A 52 10.60 0.92 4.14
N VAL A 53 10.56 -0.30 3.60
CA VAL A 53 10.32 -0.53 2.18
C VAL A 53 9.01 -1.26 1.93
N ASP A 54 8.41 -1.00 0.77
CA ASP A 54 7.20 -1.70 0.37
C ASP A 54 7.48 -3.11 -0.13
N LYS A 55 6.40 -3.90 -0.22
CA LYS A 55 6.43 -5.32 -0.60
C LYS A 55 7.11 -5.60 -1.95
N ILE A 56 7.08 -4.63 -2.85
CA ILE A 56 7.61 -4.76 -4.22
C ILE A 56 9.13 -4.60 -4.31
N TYR A 57 9.77 -4.05 -3.27
CA TYR A 57 11.21 -3.78 -3.25
C TYR A 57 12.05 -5.00 -2.82
N VAL A 58 11.82 -6.14 -3.46
CA VAL A 58 12.43 -7.42 -3.05
C VAL A 58 13.95 -7.39 -3.27
N GLY A 59 14.71 -7.84 -2.27
CA GLY A 59 16.16 -8.04 -2.37
C GLY A 59 17.01 -6.85 -1.93
N LEU A 60 16.45 -5.90 -1.17
CA LEU A 60 17.23 -4.78 -0.61
C LEU A 60 17.92 -5.12 0.72
N THR A 61 17.47 -6.14 1.45
CA THR A 61 18.00 -6.54 2.76
C THR A 61 19.49 -6.92 2.75
N GLY A 62 20.02 -7.36 1.60
CA GLY A 62 21.44 -7.67 1.44
C GLY A 62 22.33 -6.46 1.14
N MET A 63 21.74 -5.28 0.87
CA MET A 63 22.46 -4.07 0.47
C MET A 63 22.29 -2.92 1.46
N THR A 64 21.18 -2.89 2.17
CA THR A 64 20.86 -1.86 3.17
C THR A 64 19.98 -2.47 4.25
N ARG A 65 19.80 -1.75 5.35
CA ARG A 65 18.97 -2.15 6.48
C ARG A 65 17.47 -2.00 6.16
N ALA A 66 17.02 -2.72 5.14
CA ALA A 66 15.65 -2.66 4.62
C ALA A 66 14.71 -3.51 5.47
N ILE A 67 13.67 -2.91 6.05
CA ILE A 67 12.63 -3.64 6.79
C ILE A 67 11.39 -3.77 5.92
N HIS A 68 11.06 -5.02 5.61
CA HIS A 68 9.85 -5.39 4.89
C HIS A 68 8.72 -5.70 5.87
N PRO A 69 7.47 -5.30 5.60
CA PRO A 69 6.30 -5.84 6.29
C PRO A 69 6.24 -7.37 6.12
N LYS A 70 6.00 -8.10 7.22
CA LYS A 70 5.82 -9.56 7.16
C LYS A 70 4.57 -9.91 6.36
N LYS A 71 4.71 -10.90 5.49
CA LYS A 71 3.63 -11.33 4.59
C LYS A 71 2.85 -12.47 5.22
N ARG A 72 1.54 -12.46 4.95
CA ARG A 72 0.69 -13.61 5.19
C ARG A 72 1.27 -14.82 4.43
N PRO A 73 1.49 -15.98 5.08
CA PRO A 73 1.96 -17.18 4.41
C PRO A 73 0.94 -17.62 3.34
N VAL A 74 1.41 -18.31 2.29
CA VAL A 74 0.53 -18.92 1.30
C VAL A 74 -0.33 -19.96 2.03
N HIS A 75 -1.66 -19.78 2.03
CA HIS A 75 -2.63 -20.57 2.79
C HIS A 75 -2.59 -20.47 4.34
N GLY A 76 -1.74 -19.62 4.92
CA GLY A 76 -1.68 -19.40 6.38
C GLY A 76 -2.44 -18.15 6.84
N ALA A 77 -2.39 -17.82 8.12
CA ALA A 77 -2.69 -16.48 8.64
C ALA A 77 -1.39 -15.86 9.17
N LEU A 78 -1.33 -14.54 9.26
CA LEU A 78 -0.25 -13.88 10.00
C LEU A 78 -0.53 -14.13 11.49
N ASP A 79 0.47 -14.55 12.25
CA ASP A 79 0.28 -14.71 13.70
C ASP A 79 0.12 -13.34 14.40
N ARG A 80 -0.27 -13.39 15.67
CA ARG A 80 -0.52 -12.16 16.45
C ARG A 80 0.76 -11.34 16.65
N ALA A 81 1.91 -11.99 16.83
CA ALA A 81 3.18 -11.31 17.06
C ALA A 81 3.64 -10.55 15.79
N ASP A 82 3.49 -11.17 14.62
CA ASP A 82 3.78 -10.58 13.33
C ASP A 82 2.82 -9.42 13.00
N LEU A 83 1.55 -9.51 13.39
CA LEU A 83 0.59 -8.41 13.26
C LEU A 83 0.99 -7.22 14.12
N GLU A 84 1.36 -7.46 15.37
CA GLU A 84 1.82 -6.43 16.29
C GLU A 84 3.12 -5.78 15.80
N ARG A 85 4.08 -6.59 15.36
CA ARG A 85 5.33 -6.12 14.74
C ARG A 85 5.08 -5.27 13.50
N ASN A 86 4.22 -5.72 12.59
CA ASN A 86 3.85 -4.93 11.41
C ASN A 86 3.14 -3.63 11.79
N THR A 87 2.31 -3.64 12.83
CA THR A 87 1.63 -2.44 13.34
C THR A 87 2.63 -1.43 13.88
N ASN A 88 3.60 -1.88 14.69
CA ASN A 88 4.65 -1.02 15.24
C ASN A 88 5.51 -0.42 14.12
N VAL A 89 6.01 -1.25 13.19
CA VAL A 89 6.79 -0.78 12.03
C VAL A 89 5.97 0.17 11.14
N SER A 90 4.67 -0.08 10.97
CA SER A 90 3.80 0.82 10.20
C SER A 90 3.54 2.13 10.96
N SER A 91 3.53 2.11 12.29
CA SER A 91 3.35 3.31 13.11
C SER A 91 4.52 4.28 13.00
N ASP A 92 5.72 3.78 12.69
CA ASP A 92 6.89 4.61 12.43
C ASP A 92 6.77 5.33 11.07
N ARG A 93 6.13 4.70 10.08
CA ARG A 93 5.86 5.31 8.75
C ARG A 93 4.96 6.54 8.82
N VAL A 94 4.14 6.65 9.86
CA VAL A 94 3.18 7.74 10.03
C VAL A 94 3.84 9.11 10.02
N ILE A 95 5.03 9.25 10.62
CA ILE A 95 5.75 10.54 10.60
C ILE A 95 6.06 10.93 9.15
N VAL A 96 6.52 9.97 8.36
CA VAL A 96 6.82 10.15 6.94
C VAL A 96 5.54 10.47 6.17
N GLU A 97 4.44 9.77 6.42
CA GLU A 97 3.14 10.04 5.80
C GLU A 97 2.62 11.45 6.13
N ASN A 98 2.70 11.89 7.39
CA ASN A 98 2.28 13.23 7.79
C ASN A 98 3.15 14.31 7.10
N PHE A 99 4.47 14.11 7.05
CA PHE A 99 5.38 14.99 6.32
C PHE A 99 4.98 15.12 4.85
N PHE A 100 4.79 13.99 4.16
CA PHE A 100 4.38 14.00 2.76
C PHE A 100 2.94 14.50 2.57
N GLY A 101 2.08 14.40 3.59
CA GLY A 101 0.76 15.03 3.63
C GLY A 101 0.86 16.56 3.55
N HIS A 102 1.75 17.18 4.31
CA HIS A 102 2.02 18.61 4.23
C HIS A 102 2.62 19.01 2.88
N VAL A 103 3.57 18.22 2.37
CA VAL A 103 4.14 18.42 1.01
C VAL A 103 3.03 18.36 -0.04
N CYS A 104 2.15 17.36 0.01
CA CYS A 104 1.03 17.19 -0.94
C CYS A 104 0.03 18.36 -0.86
N PHE A 105 -0.22 18.89 0.34
CA PHE A 105 -1.09 20.05 0.51
C PHE A 105 -0.50 21.30 -0.15
N LEU A 106 0.77 21.61 0.13
CA LEU A 106 1.48 22.72 -0.49
C LEU A 106 1.64 22.55 -2.01
N TRP A 107 1.81 21.31 -2.47
CA TRP A 107 1.82 20.97 -3.88
C TRP A 107 0.49 21.29 -4.56
N LYS A 108 -0.65 20.96 -3.92
CA LYS A 108 -1.99 21.29 -4.43
C LYS A 108 -2.21 22.81 -4.53
N ILE A 109 -1.74 23.58 -3.55
CA ILE A 109 -1.81 25.06 -3.60
C ILE A 109 -0.95 25.59 -4.75
N SER A 110 0.25 25.06 -4.92
CA SER A 110 1.14 25.44 -6.01
C SER A 110 0.49 25.13 -7.36
N ASN A 111 -0.15 23.96 -7.47
CA ASN A 111 -0.87 23.52 -8.65
C ASN A 111 -2.06 24.42 -9.02
N SER A 112 -2.76 25.00 -8.04
CA SER A 112 -3.87 25.93 -8.30
C SER A 112 -3.41 27.35 -8.63
N THR A 113 -2.15 27.69 -8.31
CA THR A 113 -1.64 29.07 -8.41
C THR A 113 -0.78 29.28 -9.64
N PHE A 114 0.03 28.29 -10.02
CA PHE A 114 1.00 28.41 -11.10
C PHE A 114 0.63 27.55 -12.30
N VAL A 115 0.87 28.08 -13.51
CA VAL A 115 0.77 27.29 -14.74
C VAL A 115 1.92 26.29 -14.79
N TRP A 116 1.59 25.04 -15.03
CA TRP A 116 2.56 23.95 -15.03
C TRP A 116 3.48 23.99 -16.25
N GLY A 117 4.77 23.77 -15.99
CA GLY A 117 5.77 23.51 -17.00
C GLY A 117 6.91 22.68 -16.40
N THR A 118 7.49 21.79 -17.19
CA THR A 118 8.65 20.97 -16.75
C THR A 118 9.79 21.83 -16.20
N LYS A 119 9.96 23.05 -16.73
CA LYS A 119 10.97 24.02 -16.28
C LYS A 119 10.75 24.53 -14.84
N CYS A 120 9.51 24.59 -14.36
CA CYS A 120 9.21 25.09 -13.01
C CYS A 120 9.03 23.98 -11.96
N TYR A 121 8.98 22.71 -12.39
CA TYR A 121 8.76 21.54 -11.51
C TYR A 121 9.75 21.50 -10.35
N ASP A 122 11.06 21.54 -10.63
CA ASP A 122 12.11 21.50 -9.61
C ASP A 122 12.01 22.67 -8.64
N SER A 123 11.69 23.87 -9.14
CA SER A 123 11.56 25.07 -8.32
C SER A 123 10.36 24.98 -7.38
N ILE A 124 9.22 24.49 -7.87
CA ILE A 124 8.01 24.27 -7.09
C ILE A 124 8.27 23.17 -6.05
N GLN A 125 8.90 22.06 -6.45
CA GLN A 125 9.22 20.97 -5.53
C GLN A 125 10.15 21.45 -4.42
N ARG A 126 11.29 22.07 -4.74
CA ARG A 126 12.23 22.58 -3.73
C ARG A 126 11.54 23.55 -2.76
N ARG A 127 10.70 24.47 -3.28
CA ARG A 127 9.95 25.41 -2.45
C ARG A 127 8.93 24.72 -1.56
N THR A 128 8.22 23.72 -2.06
CA THR A 128 7.25 22.92 -1.31
C THR A 128 7.91 22.21 -0.13
N PHE A 129 9.07 21.56 -0.36
CA PHE A 129 9.83 20.89 0.70
C PHE A 129 10.43 21.89 1.69
N ALA A 130 10.99 23.01 1.23
CA ALA A 130 11.55 24.04 2.11
C ALA A 130 10.47 24.66 3.02
N LEU A 131 9.30 24.97 2.48
CA LEU A 131 8.15 25.46 3.26
C LEU A 131 7.65 24.42 4.25
N THR A 132 7.63 23.14 3.86
CA THR A 132 7.27 22.06 4.78
C THR A 132 8.24 22.03 5.97
N ASN A 133 9.55 22.08 5.72
CA ASN A 133 10.56 22.10 6.78
C ASN A 133 10.39 23.31 7.70
N PHE A 134 10.09 24.49 7.15
CA PHE A 134 9.79 25.68 7.95
C PHE A 134 8.52 25.49 8.80
N HIS A 135 7.45 24.95 8.23
CA HIS A 135 6.23 24.65 8.97
C HIS A 135 6.48 23.67 10.11
N LEU A 136 7.36 22.67 9.93
CA LEU A 136 7.68 21.72 11.00
C LEU A 136 8.39 22.35 12.19
N ALA A 137 9.15 23.43 11.98
CA ALA A 137 9.76 24.17 13.07
C ALA A 137 8.73 24.93 13.93
N LEU A 138 7.56 25.24 13.36
CA LEU A 138 6.47 25.95 14.03
C LEU A 138 5.38 25.01 14.56
N MET A 139 5.09 23.94 13.81
CA MET A 139 4.03 22.98 14.06
C MET A 139 4.59 21.56 13.91
N PRO A 140 5.12 20.98 15.00
CA PRO A 140 5.72 19.65 14.97
C PRO A 140 4.69 18.55 14.65
N LEU A 141 5.07 17.59 13.81
CA LEU A 141 4.24 16.48 13.28
C LEU A 141 3.51 15.59 14.30
N ARG A 142 3.71 15.77 15.61
CA ARG A 142 3.16 14.88 16.66
C ARG A 142 2.54 15.59 17.86
N GLN A 143 2.86 16.85 18.14
CA GLN A 143 2.48 17.49 19.41
C GLN A 143 1.00 17.91 19.41
N ASP A 144 0.53 18.58 18.35
CA ASP A 144 -0.90 18.91 18.13
C ASP A 144 -1.61 17.92 17.19
N ASP A 145 -0.83 17.19 16.40
CA ASP A 145 -1.31 16.19 15.44
C ASP A 145 -1.93 14.95 16.09
N ARG A 146 -1.79 14.75 17.41
CA ARG A 146 -2.29 13.52 18.06
C ARG A 146 -3.81 13.33 17.85
N HIS A 147 -4.57 14.42 17.83
CA HIS A 147 -6.01 14.38 17.58
C HIS A 147 -6.34 14.20 16.09
N GLN A 148 -5.63 14.91 15.20
CA GLN A 148 -5.80 14.76 13.75
C GLN A 148 -5.37 13.37 13.27
N TYR A 149 -4.24 12.88 13.74
CA TYR A 149 -3.73 11.54 13.51
C TYR A 149 -4.71 10.46 14.00
N ARG A 150 -5.29 10.62 15.20
CA ARG A 150 -6.37 9.73 15.67
C ARG A 150 -7.58 9.75 14.74
N ALA A 151 -7.98 10.92 14.23
CA ALA A 151 -9.07 11.05 13.27
C ALA A 151 -8.74 10.40 11.92
N VAL A 152 -7.50 10.55 11.43
CA VAL A 152 -7.00 9.91 10.21
C VAL A 152 -6.96 8.39 10.36
N LEU A 153 -6.46 7.86 11.48
CA LEU A 153 -6.49 6.42 11.77
C LEU A 153 -7.91 5.87 11.83
N ALA A 154 -8.83 6.59 12.46
CA ALA A 154 -10.25 6.23 12.49
C ALA A 154 -10.84 6.20 11.07
N ARG A 155 -10.49 7.18 10.23
CA ARG A 155 -10.88 7.22 8.82
C ARG A 155 -10.30 6.05 8.03
N TYR A 156 -9.03 5.68 8.23
CA TYR A 156 -8.43 4.52 7.56
C TYR A 156 -9.09 3.20 7.97
N ARG A 157 -9.40 3.02 9.27
CA ARG A 157 -10.17 1.87 9.74
C ARG A 157 -11.54 1.80 9.06
N ARG A 158 -12.26 2.93 9.01
CA ARG A 158 -13.57 3.00 8.33
C ARG A 158 -13.46 2.66 6.84
N MET A 159 -12.46 3.18 6.14
CA MET A 159 -12.25 2.86 4.72
C MET A 159 -11.88 1.39 4.50
N ALA A 160 -11.09 0.79 5.40
CA ALA A 160 -10.77 -0.63 5.35
C ALA A 160 -12.01 -1.50 5.58
N GLU A 161 -12.86 -1.15 6.56
CA GLU A 161 -14.14 -1.79 6.82
C GLU A 161 -15.10 -1.67 5.63
N GLU A 162 -15.25 -0.46 5.06
CA GLU A 162 -16.05 -0.20 3.87
C GLU A 162 -15.56 -1.04 2.68
N ASN A 163 -14.24 -1.11 2.45
CA ASN A 163 -13.66 -1.93 1.39
C ASN A 163 -13.88 -3.43 1.62
N ASN A 164 -13.75 -3.90 2.86
CA ASN A 164 -14.04 -5.29 3.21
C ASN A 164 -15.53 -5.61 3.01
N ALA A 165 -16.43 -4.71 3.41
CA ALA A 165 -17.87 -4.85 3.20
C ALA A 165 -18.24 -4.87 1.72
N LYS A 166 -17.65 -3.99 0.89
CA LYS A 166 -17.81 -3.99 -0.57
C LYS A 166 -17.36 -5.33 -1.18
N ARG A 167 -16.17 -5.82 -0.79
CA ARG A 167 -15.66 -7.13 -1.25
C ARG A 167 -16.58 -8.28 -0.85
N ALA A 168 -17.07 -8.29 0.40
CA ALA A 168 -18.00 -9.30 0.88
C ALA A 168 -19.35 -9.24 0.15
N ALA A 169 -19.87 -8.06 -0.16
CA ALA A 169 -21.09 -7.89 -0.93
C ALA A 169 -20.94 -8.39 -2.38
N ILE A 170 -19.82 -8.09 -3.03
CA ILE A 170 -19.50 -8.61 -4.37
C ILE A 170 -19.45 -10.14 -4.34
N HIS A 171 -18.76 -10.71 -3.35
CA HIS A 171 -18.67 -12.16 -3.19
C HIS A 171 -20.05 -12.81 -2.99
N ARG A 172 -20.90 -12.26 -2.10
CA ARG A 172 -22.27 -12.73 -1.91
C ARG A 172 -23.08 -12.71 -3.21
N ARG A 173 -23.04 -11.60 -3.95
CA ARG A 173 -23.72 -11.47 -5.26
C ARG A 173 -23.19 -12.46 -6.30
N TYR A 174 -21.90 -12.78 -6.27
CA TYR A 174 -21.31 -13.80 -7.14
C TYR A 174 -21.82 -15.20 -6.77
N VAL A 175 -21.86 -15.55 -5.47
CA VAL A 175 -22.35 -16.84 -4.99
C VAL A 175 -23.82 -17.06 -5.37
N VAL A 176 -24.69 -16.07 -5.17
CA VAL A 176 -26.11 -16.15 -5.54
C VAL A 176 -26.27 -16.37 -7.05
N ARG A 177 -25.63 -15.53 -7.89
CA ARG A 177 -25.69 -15.69 -9.35
C ARG A 177 -25.09 -17.01 -9.85
N ARG A 178 -24.15 -17.60 -9.10
CA ARG A 178 -23.62 -18.93 -9.40
C ARG A 178 -24.64 -20.01 -9.06
N ALA A 179 -25.32 -19.92 -7.91
CA ALA A 179 -26.37 -20.85 -7.53
C ALA A 179 -27.56 -20.81 -8.50
N GLU A 180 -27.99 -19.63 -8.93
CA GLU A 180 -29.07 -19.46 -9.92
C GLU A 180 -28.76 -20.11 -11.27
N ARG A 181 -27.51 -19.97 -11.74
CA ARG A 181 -27.04 -20.63 -12.97
C ARG A 181 -27.06 -22.15 -12.83
N LEU A 182 -26.53 -22.69 -11.72
CA LEU A 182 -26.54 -24.13 -11.46
C LEU A 182 -27.97 -24.69 -11.35
N ALA A 183 -28.89 -23.94 -10.74
CA ALA A 183 -30.30 -24.33 -10.65
C ALA A 183 -31.00 -24.31 -12.01
N SER A 184 -30.71 -23.31 -12.84
CA SER A 184 -31.25 -23.17 -14.20
C SER A 184 -30.72 -24.28 -15.13
N ASP A 185 -29.44 -24.63 -15.03
CA ASP A 185 -28.84 -25.75 -15.77
C ASP A 185 -29.40 -27.11 -15.34
N SER A 186 -29.68 -27.28 -14.04
CA SER A 186 -30.35 -28.46 -13.50
C SER A 186 -31.80 -28.58 -13.99
N LEU A 187 -32.57 -27.48 -14.02
CA LEU A 187 -33.93 -27.42 -14.56
C LEU A 187 -33.96 -27.72 -16.07
N ARG A 188 -33.04 -27.15 -16.85
CA ARG A 188 -32.90 -27.45 -18.28
C ARG A 188 -32.60 -28.93 -18.53
N SER A 189 -31.73 -29.53 -17.71
CA SER A 189 -31.41 -30.97 -17.79
C SER A 189 -32.58 -31.88 -17.38
N GLY A 190 -33.45 -31.42 -16.48
CA GLY A 190 -34.67 -32.14 -16.08
C GLY A 190 -35.79 -32.06 -17.10
N VAL A 191 -35.92 -30.93 -17.83
CA VAL A 191 -36.93 -30.76 -18.90
C VAL A 191 -36.56 -31.60 -20.13
N THR A 192 -35.28 -31.65 -20.51
CA THR A 192 -34.83 -32.57 -21.57
C THR A 192 -35.02 -34.04 -21.21
N ALA A 193 -34.94 -34.40 -19.93
CA ALA A 193 -35.25 -35.76 -19.47
C ALA A 193 -36.75 -36.11 -19.51
N ARG A 194 -37.65 -35.13 -19.26
CA ARG A 194 -39.12 -35.33 -19.32
C ARG A 194 -39.71 -35.25 -20.73
N GLY A 195 -39.07 -34.55 -21.66
CA GLY A 195 -39.53 -34.40 -23.05
C GLY A 195 -39.41 -35.66 -23.92
N SER A 196 -38.67 -36.68 -23.46
CA SER A 196 -38.42 -37.91 -24.25
C SER A 196 -39.49 -39.01 -24.07
N PHE A 197 -40.60 -38.73 -23.37
CA PHE A 197 -41.63 -39.73 -23.00
C PHE A 197 -43.03 -39.41 -23.52
N MET A 198 -43.18 -38.92 -24.75
CA MET A 198 -44.50 -38.86 -25.41
C MET A 198 -44.35 -39.30 -26.87
N SER A 199 -44.56 -40.59 -27.14
CA SER A 199 -44.66 -41.15 -28.48
C SER A 199 -46.14 -41.29 -28.87
N PRO A 200 -46.62 -40.77 -30.02
CA PRO A 200 -48.01 -40.93 -30.44
C PRO A 200 -48.28 -42.37 -30.91
N ARG A 201 -49.33 -43.00 -30.38
CA ARG A 201 -49.86 -44.28 -30.89
C ARG A 201 -50.39 -44.09 -32.31
N ALA A 202 -49.77 -44.75 -33.27
CA ALA A 202 -50.25 -44.86 -34.65
C ALA A 202 -51.53 -45.72 -34.70
N ASN A 203 -52.58 -45.17 -35.30
CA ASN A 203 -53.88 -45.81 -35.50
C ASN A 203 -53.81 -46.63 -36.81
N ASN A 204 -53.83 -47.97 -36.70
CA ASN A 204 -53.95 -48.87 -37.84
C ASN A 204 -55.43 -49.08 -38.19
N ARG A 205 -55.86 -48.67 -39.38
CA ARG A 205 -57.00 -49.30 -40.07
C ARG A 205 -56.67 -49.48 -41.55
N ARG A 206 -56.67 -50.75 -41.97
CA ARG A 206 -56.93 -51.20 -43.33
C ARG A 206 -58.43 -51.10 -43.60
#